data_AF-A0AAV5A601-F1
#
_entry.id   AF-A0AAV5A601-F1
#
_cell.length_a   1.000
_cell.length_b   1.000
_cell.length_c   1.000
_cell.angle_alpha   90.00
_cell.angle_beta   90.00
_cell.angle_gamma   90.00
#
_symmetry.space_group_name_H-M   'P 1'
#
loop_
_entity.id
_entity.type
_entity.pdbx_description
1 polymer ?
#
loop_
_entity_poly.entity_id
_entity_poly.type
_entity_poly.pdbx_seq_one_letter_code
_entity_poly.pdbx_strand_id
1 'polypeptide(L)'
;MSDWETVKKNIIKRHLSQLEPHELVAGPLENLPLFSTYDELVTWTNDSQTQINQGQNNRVYGGAIGAPINFNNAFMAFMESAAVYLRDVSTVISAVNLYRTGNDEDGAIALMENSTQQISDLRHPDGHPLMVGPFCGVFVPKDYKTSSNPYMGIMYKGTNLTSRELLNDFWAALSVRASGYVWNSQVAEGFYYPLISTYYKTASLVPYTMVRSAISDIANGSTNNVIMHVTGHSLGGAYGALTYAQLTIDGSGVTKAILGDLYTFGAPRVGRGDFSGSFKTAVAAGTTCTGSPWRIVNKKDIVPKVPASPPWPLSLDPYIHIDSAYMIYPDQTPTLQPSEIGTHPTWPALVTSFEPHKTRSYYKSLTYATTQSSPADLGTTWGTLPLPATTLTSDDVDNKAFWNYETTGDSFILENRGDYVVGQLQYGSLIGEITASGNISASFVGSKIFNFDSTEGLFTSENQCVFIKEAKAQLGVYFVVNGVLVGYASVVTKDNQAHGVTDGTLTRGQCIWKFDETSDVLAIQDAMAVDAERLLTIT
;
A
#
# COMPACT_ATOMS: atom_id res chain seq x y z
N MET A 1 -16.18 16.05 32.48
CA MET A 1 -15.28 15.64 31.37
C MET A 1 -15.16 14.13 31.45
N SER A 2 -15.44 13.41 30.36
CA SER A 2 -15.28 11.95 30.32
C SER A 2 -13.80 11.57 30.47
N ASP A 3 -13.54 10.44 31.12
CA ASP A 3 -12.18 9.89 31.15
C ASP A 3 -11.78 9.37 29.74
N TRP A 4 -10.49 9.36 29.41
CA TRP A 4 -9.99 8.98 28.08
C TRP A 4 -10.32 7.51 27.83
N GLU A 5 -10.17 6.70 28.87
CA GLU A 5 -10.57 5.30 28.86
C GLU A 5 -12.07 5.16 28.55
N THR A 6 -12.92 6.08 29.02
CA THR A 6 -14.36 6.08 28.64
C THR A 6 -14.56 6.41 27.16
N VAL A 7 -13.88 7.43 26.64
CA VAL A 7 -13.97 7.83 25.22
C VAL A 7 -13.47 6.69 24.32
N LYS A 8 -12.31 6.13 24.64
CA LYS A 8 -11.69 5.01 23.92
C LYS A 8 -12.59 3.78 23.93
N LYS A 9 -13.13 3.38 25.10
CA LYS A 9 -14.10 2.28 25.22
C LYS A 9 -15.35 2.52 24.37
N ASN A 10 -15.90 3.73 24.36
CA ASN A 10 -17.07 4.05 23.55
C ASN A 10 -16.80 3.92 22.05
N ILE A 11 -15.65 4.40 21.57
CA ILE A 11 -15.24 4.27 20.16
C ILE A 11 -15.10 2.78 19.80
N ILE A 12 -14.41 2.01 20.63
CA ILE A 12 -14.20 0.58 20.42
C ILE A 12 -15.52 -0.18 20.39
N LYS A 13 -16.41 0.08 21.35
CA LYS A 13 -17.74 -0.53 21.39
C LYS A 13 -18.53 -0.28 20.11
N ARG A 14 -18.60 0.98 19.64
CA ARG A 14 -19.28 1.30 18.38
C ARG A 14 -18.69 0.54 17.19
N HIS A 15 -17.37 0.39 17.16
CA HIS A 15 -16.69 -0.36 16.10
C HIS A 15 -16.97 -1.87 16.18
N LEU A 16 -16.96 -2.45 17.39
CA LEU A 16 -17.36 -3.85 17.60
C LEU A 16 -18.81 -4.09 17.18
N SER A 17 -19.76 -3.26 17.61
CA SER A 17 -21.18 -3.37 17.22
C SER A 17 -21.39 -3.18 15.71
N GLN A 18 -20.57 -2.34 15.06
CA GLN A 18 -20.60 -2.18 13.61
C GLN A 18 -20.15 -3.44 12.88
N LEU A 19 -19.11 -4.12 13.36
CA LEU A 19 -18.53 -5.31 12.73
C LEU A 19 -19.25 -6.61 13.11
N GLU A 20 -19.92 -6.64 14.26
CA GLU A 20 -20.67 -7.78 14.78
C GLU A 20 -21.57 -8.47 13.74
N PRO A 21 -22.38 -7.78 12.92
CA PRO A 21 -23.27 -8.45 11.96
C PRO A 21 -22.55 -9.02 10.72
N HIS A 22 -21.24 -8.82 10.55
CA HIS A 22 -20.51 -9.12 9.32
C HIS A 22 -19.50 -10.26 9.48
N GLU A 23 -19.68 -11.40 8.81
CA GLU A 23 -18.69 -12.49 8.84
C GLU A 23 -17.29 -11.97 8.49
N LEU A 24 -16.24 -12.16 9.30
CA LEU A 24 -14.92 -11.57 9.00
C LEU A 24 -13.95 -12.69 8.64
N VAL A 25 -13.19 -12.52 7.56
CA VAL A 25 -12.22 -13.52 7.09
C VAL A 25 -10.81 -12.93 7.12
N ALA A 26 -9.87 -13.63 7.77
CA ALA A 26 -8.43 -13.41 7.59
C ALA A 26 -7.94 -14.30 6.45
N GLY A 27 -7.31 -13.71 5.45
CA GLY A 27 -6.58 -14.45 4.42
C GLY A 27 -5.06 -14.37 4.66
N PRO A 28 -4.26 -15.32 4.16
CA PRO A 28 -2.81 -15.17 4.13
C PRO A 28 -2.41 -13.94 3.30
N LEU A 29 -1.37 -13.23 3.72
CA LEU A 29 -0.71 -12.20 2.92
C LEU A 29 -0.01 -12.89 1.75
N GLU A 30 -0.62 -12.89 0.56
CA GLU A 30 -0.06 -13.59 -0.60
C GLU A 30 1.16 -12.88 -1.22
N ASN A 31 1.51 -11.66 -0.80
CA ASN A 31 2.71 -10.91 -1.23
C ASN A 31 3.12 -9.81 -0.22
N LEU A 32 4.34 -9.23 -0.37
CA LEU A 32 4.82 -8.11 0.45
C LEU A 32 3.85 -6.91 0.45
N PRO A 33 3.65 -6.24 1.61
CA PRO A 33 2.70 -5.12 1.69
C PRO A 33 3.19 -3.92 0.87
N LEU A 34 2.24 -3.20 0.26
CA LEU A 34 2.44 -1.83 -0.31
C LEU A 34 2.86 -0.80 0.77
N PHE A 35 3.00 -1.23 2.02
CA PHE A 35 3.06 -0.41 3.22
C PHE A 35 4.26 -0.79 4.08
N SER A 36 4.62 0.11 4.97
CA SER A 36 5.77 -0.03 5.85
C SER A 36 5.49 -1.03 6.97
N THR A 37 6.51 -1.82 7.28
CA THR A 37 6.57 -2.66 8.46
C THR A 37 6.65 -1.82 9.73
N TYR A 38 6.43 -2.47 10.88
CA TYR A 38 6.58 -1.84 12.19
C TYR A 38 8.01 -1.29 12.38
N ASP A 39 9.02 -2.11 12.10
CA ASP A 39 10.43 -1.75 12.28
C ASP A 39 10.83 -0.56 11.40
N GLU A 40 10.35 -0.51 10.16
CA GLU A 40 10.53 0.67 9.30
C GLU A 40 9.93 1.92 9.92
N LEU A 41 8.69 1.85 10.42
CA LEU A 41 8.05 3.02 11.02
C LEU A 41 8.73 3.46 12.31
N VAL A 42 9.27 2.54 13.10
CA VAL A 42 10.11 2.87 14.27
C VAL A 42 11.37 3.60 13.84
N THR A 43 12.09 3.08 12.85
CA THR A 43 13.28 3.74 12.29
C THR A 43 12.94 5.12 11.74
N TRP A 44 11.89 5.24 10.94
CA TRP A 44 11.43 6.50 10.36
C TRP A 44 11.06 7.53 11.41
N THR A 45 10.42 7.08 12.50
CA THR A 45 10.07 7.93 13.64
C THR A 45 11.32 8.48 14.33
N ASN A 46 12.32 7.62 14.57
CA ASN A 46 13.57 8.01 15.20
C ASN A 46 14.37 8.98 14.32
N ASP A 47 14.48 8.68 13.02
CA ASP A 47 15.26 9.46 12.06
C ASP A 47 14.62 10.84 11.77
N SER A 48 13.29 10.93 11.88
CA SER A 48 12.51 12.12 11.52
C SER A 48 11.86 12.83 12.71
N GLN A 49 12.45 12.69 13.90
CA GLN A 49 11.92 13.28 15.13
C GLN A 49 11.75 14.80 15.03
N THR A 50 12.65 15.49 14.32
CA THR A 50 12.56 16.95 14.11
C THR A 50 11.31 17.34 13.31
N GLN A 51 11.04 16.66 12.20
CA GLN A 51 9.88 16.89 11.34
C GLN A 51 8.58 16.59 12.10
N ILE A 52 8.56 15.45 12.81
CA ILE A 52 7.43 15.05 13.67
C ILE A 52 7.16 16.13 14.71
N ASN A 53 8.17 16.53 15.49
CA ASN A 53 8.01 17.56 16.52
C ASN A 53 7.50 18.89 15.95
N GLN A 54 7.97 19.28 14.77
CA GLN A 54 7.48 20.49 14.09
C GLN A 54 6.01 20.35 13.67
N GLY A 55 5.63 19.22 13.06
CA GLY A 55 4.23 18.93 12.73
C GLY A 55 3.32 18.95 13.96
N GLN A 56 3.76 18.34 15.07
CA GLN A 56 3.04 18.35 16.35
C GLN A 56 2.89 19.77 16.92
N ASN A 57 3.97 20.56 16.93
CA ASN A 57 3.94 21.95 17.40
C ASN A 57 2.98 22.82 16.57
N ASN A 58 2.89 22.55 15.28
CA ASN A 58 1.96 23.22 14.36
C ASN A 58 0.54 22.65 14.43
N ARG A 59 0.28 21.62 15.26
CA ARG A 59 -1.01 20.92 15.33
C ARG A 59 -1.44 20.33 13.99
N VAL A 60 -0.46 20.02 13.14
CA VAL A 60 -0.64 19.56 11.75
C VAL A 60 -1.55 20.51 10.94
N TYR A 61 -1.47 21.81 11.24
CA TYR A 61 -2.29 22.85 10.63
C TYR A 61 -1.41 23.90 9.94
N GLY A 62 -1.60 24.06 8.63
CA GLY A 62 -0.83 24.95 7.76
C GLY A 62 -1.29 26.40 7.80
N GLY A 63 -2.42 26.69 8.45
CA GLY A 63 -3.01 28.02 8.53
C GLY A 63 -4.30 28.13 7.73
N ALA A 64 -4.76 29.38 7.53
CA ALA A 64 -6.00 29.65 6.82
C ALA A 64 -5.95 29.15 5.36
N ILE A 65 -7.13 28.89 4.79
CA ILE A 65 -7.29 28.53 3.37
C ILE A 65 -6.44 29.43 2.46
N GLY A 66 -5.61 28.81 1.63
CA GLY A 66 -4.69 29.50 0.72
C GLY A 66 -3.29 29.77 1.27
N ALA A 67 -3.01 29.47 2.55
CA ALA A 67 -1.65 29.43 3.07
C ALA A 67 -0.80 28.40 2.30
N PRO A 68 0.52 28.62 2.14
CA PRO A 68 1.39 27.63 1.50
C PRO A 68 1.45 26.34 2.33
N ILE A 69 1.65 25.21 1.66
CA ILE A 69 1.80 23.93 2.33
C ILE A 69 3.00 23.96 3.30
N ASN A 70 2.82 23.40 4.49
CA ASN A 70 3.92 23.10 5.40
C ASN A 70 4.27 21.62 5.29
N PHE A 71 5.44 21.31 4.73
CA PHE A 71 5.83 19.91 4.50
C PHE A 71 6.10 19.12 5.78
N ASN A 72 6.38 19.76 6.92
CA ASN A 72 6.46 19.04 8.21
C ASN A 72 5.09 18.61 8.72
N ASN A 73 4.05 19.40 8.44
CA ASN A 73 2.67 19.00 8.73
C ASN A 73 2.26 17.84 7.82
N ALA A 74 2.54 17.95 6.51
CA ALA A 74 2.31 16.86 5.57
C ALA A 74 3.10 15.60 5.96
N PHE A 75 4.34 15.74 6.42
CA PHE A 75 5.16 14.63 6.89
C PHE A 75 4.52 13.93 8.11
N MET A 76 4.07 14.69 9.11
CA MET A 76 3.39 14.14 10.29
C MET A 76 2.11 13.40 9.88
N ALA A 77 1.26 14.02 9.04
CA ALA A 77 0.05 13.39 8.53
C ALA A 77 0.35 12.10 7.73
N PHE A 78 1.46 12.08 6.98
CA PHE A 78 1.92 10.88 6.29
C PHE A 78 2.29 9.76 7.28
N MET A 79 3.08 10.06 8.31
CA MET A 79 3.45 9.08 9.34
C MET A 79 2.22 8.48 10.04
N GLU A 80 1.23 9.31 10.34
CA GLU A 80 -0.06 8.86 10.87
C GLU A 80 -0.80 7.93 9.89
N SER A 81 -0.84 8.29 8.61
CA SER A 81 -1.45 7.48 7.56
C SER A 81 -0.69 6.17 7.29
N ALA A 82 0.61 6.11 7.56
CA ALA A 82 1.41 4.90 7.40
C ALA A 82 1.25 3.97 8.63
N ALA A 83 1.11 4.53 9.83
CA ALA A 83 0.90 3.76 11.05
C ALA A 83 -0.45 3.03 11.08
N VAL A 84 -1.47 3.51 10.37
CA VAL A 84 -2.80 2.86 10.31
C VAL A 84 -2.74 1.44 9.71
N TYR A 85 -1.70 1.12 8.94
CA TYR A 85 -1.48 -0.21 8.35
C TYR A 85 -0.97 -1.23 9.37
N LEU A 86 -0.52 -0.80 10.55
CA LEU A 86 0.07 -1.67 11.58
C LEU A 86 -0.94 -2.46 12.41
N ARG A 87 -2.25 -2.33 12.17
CA ARG A 87 -3.27 -3.03 12.96
C ARG A 87 -3.19 -4.54 12.77
N ASP A 88 -3.35 -5.32 13.83
CA ASP A 88 -3.50 -6.78 13.82
C ASP A 88 -4.94 -7.19 13.64
N VAL A 89 -5.27 -7.52 12.41
CA VAL A 89 -6.60 -7.96 12.05
C VAL A 89 -6.95 -9.31 12.64
N SER A 90 -6.00 -10.24 12.78
CA SER A 90 -6.31 -11.53 13.41
C SER A 90 -6.85 -11.32 14.84
N THR A 91 -6.29 -10.32 15.54
CA THR A 91 -6.79 -9.86 16.83
C THR A 91 -8.13 -9.11 16.71
N VAL A 92 -8.37 -8.31 15.67
CA VAL A 92 -9.70 -7.70 15.41
C VAL A 92 -10.78 -8.76 15.24
N ILE A 93 -10.52 -9.80 14.43
CA ILE A 93 -11.46 -10.89 14.20
C ILE A 93 -11.75 -11.63 15.51
N SER A 94 -10.70 -11.89 16.30
CA SER A 94 -10.83 -12.48 17.62
C SER A 94 -11.69 -11.62 18.56
N ALA A 95 -11.50 -10.29 18.54
CA ALA A 95 -12.30 -9.34 19.32
C ALA A 95 -13.77 -9.35 18.90
N VAL A 96 -14.07 -9.31 17.60
CA VAL A 96 -15.43 -9.33 17.07
C VAL A 96 -16.12 -10.66 17.37
N ASN A 97 -15.42 -11.79 17.20
CA ASN A 97 -15.95 -13.10 17.53
C ASN A 97 -16.25 -13.23 19.03
N LEU A 98 -15.39 -12.70 19.89
CA LEU A 98 -15.66 -12.67 21.34
C LEU A 98 -16.86 -11.79 21.66
N TYR A 99 -16.97 -10.60 21.05
CA TYR A 99 -18.09 -9.68 21.22
C TYR A 99 -19.44 -10.32 20.85
N ARG A 100 -19.50 -11.04 19.72
CA ARG A 100 -20.68 -11.80 19.26
C ARG A 100 -21.21 -12.82 20.27
N THR A 101 -20.34 -13.38 21.11
CA THR A 101 -20.78 -14.35 22.11
C THR A 101 -21.64 -13.72 23.20
N GLY A 102 -21.55 -12.39 23.37
CA GLY A 102 -22.22 -11.65 24.45
C GLY A 102 -21.71 -11.95 25.86
N ASN A 103 -20.70 -12.82 26.00
CA ASN A 103 -20.27 -13.36 27.30
C ASN A 103 -19.10 -12.58 27.93
N ASP A 104 -18.31 -11.85 27.14
CA ASP A 104 -17.13 -11.13 27.62
C ASP A 104 -16.86 -9.86 26.80
N GLU A 105 -17.63 -8.81 27.08
CA GLU A 105 -17.48 -7.51 26.43
C GLU A 105 -16.14 -6.84 26.77
N ASP A 106 -15.70 -6.92 28.03
CA ASP A 106 -14.43 -6.31 28.46
C ASP A 106 -13.23 -7.00 27.82
N GLY A 107 -13.26 -8.34 27.67
CA GLY A 107 -12.26 -9.09 26.91
C GLY A 107 -12.25 -8.73 25.42
N ALA A 108 -13.42 -8.54 24.81
CA ALA A 108 -13.51 -8.10 23.41
C ALA A 108 -12.91 -6.70 23.21
N ILE A 109 -13.18 -5.78 24.15
CA ILE A 109 -12.57 -4.45 24.16
C ILE A 109 -11.05 -4.57 24.30
N ALA A 110 -10.56 -5.37 25.26
CA ALA A 110 -9.12 -5.54 25.49
C ALA A 110 -8.40 -6.11 24.26
N LEU A 111 -8.99 -7.10 23.57
CA LEU A 111 -8.47 -7.61 22.30
C LEU A 111 -8.46 -6.52 21.24
N MET A 112 -9.55 -5.75 21.11
CA MET A 112 -9.62 -4.66 20.14
C MET A 112 -8.54 -3.59 20.40
N GLU A 113 -8.25 -3.28 21.66
CA GLU A 113 -7.14 -2.40 22.02
C GLU A 113 -5.78 -3.00 21.65
N ASN A 114 -5.59 -4.28 21.94
CA ASN A 114 -4.36 -5.00 21.59
C ASN A 114 -4.14 -5.10 20.07
N SER A 115 -5.21 -5.09 19.27
CA SER A 115 -5.11 -5.07 17.80
C SER A 115 -4.35 -3.86 17.25
N THR A 116 -4.14 -2.81 18.05
CA THR A 116 -3.37 -1.63 17.65
C THR A 116 -1.88 -1.73 18.02
N GLN A 117 -1.43 -2.85 18.59
CA GLN A 117 -0.05 -3.04 19.08
C GLN A 117 0.91 -3.70 18.08
N GLN A 118 0.45 -4.49 17.10
CA GLN A 118 1.25 -5.14 16.03
C GLN A 118 0.32 -5.65 14.89
N ILE A 119 0.83 -6.29 13.83
CA ILE A 119 0.30 -6.38 12.42
C ILE A 119 -0.59 -7.62 12.07
N SER A 120 -1.57 -7.49 11.14
CA SER A 120 -1.98 -8.39 10.00
C SER A 120 -3.37 -8.03 9.41
N ASP A 121 -3.90 -8.70 8.35
CA ASP A 121 -4.84 -8.19 7.31
C ASP A 121 -6.33 -8.69 7.33
N LEU A 122 -7.28 -7.91 6.76
CA LEU A 122 -8.75 -8.15 6.74
C LEU A 122 -9.28 -8.28 5.31
N ARG A 123 -9.95 -9.40 5.00
CA ARG A 123 -10.75 -9.56 3.77
C ARG A 123 -12.22 -9.21 4.03
N HIS A 124 -12.90 -8.78 2.97
CA HIS A 124 -14.30 -8.37 3.02
C HIS A 124 -15.22 -9.46 3.61
N PRO A 125 -16.31 -9.09 4.30
CA PRO A 125 -17.19 -10.05 4.92
C PRO A 125 -17.88 -11.07 4.01
N ASP A 126 -17.99 -10.73 2.73
CA ASP A 126 -18.78 -11.50 1.78
C ASP A 126 -17.93 -12.41 0.89
N GLY A 127 -16.67 -12.66 1.26
CA GLY A 127 -15.73 -13.43 0.44
C GLY A 127 -15.38 -12.76 -0.90
N HIS A 128 -15.85 -11.53 -1.15
CA HIS A 128 -15.47 -10.74 -2.30
C HIS A 128 -14.00 -10.31 -2.13
N PRO A 129 -13.08 -10.73 -3.02
CA PRO A 129 -11.65 -10.49 -2.83
C PRO A 129 -11.24 -9.00 -2.91
N LEU A 130 -12.17 -8.07 -3.18
CA LEU A 130 -11.90 -6.83 -3.90
C LEU A 130 -12.30 -5.53 -3.16
N MET A 131 -12.94 -5.62 -1.98
CA MET A 131 -13.49 -4.44 -1.28
C MET A 131 -13.06 -4.43 0.18
N VAL A 132 -12.07 -3.63 0.56
CA VAL A 132 -11.68 -3.46 1.97
C VAL A 132 -12.49 -2.28 2.50
N GLY A 133 -13.35 -2.51 3.51
CA GLY A 133 -14.09 -1.42 4.17
C GLY A 133 -13.16 -0.34 4.73
N PRO A 134 -13.61 0.92 4.89
CA PRO A 134 -12.73 2.01 5.28
C PRO A 134 -12.32 1.81 6.72
N PHE A 135 -11.09 1.36 6.93
CA PHE A 135 -10.52 1.35 8.26
C PHE A 135 -10.09 2.76 8.62
N CYS A 136 -10.74 3.33 9.63
CA CYS A 136 -10.46 4.66 10.17
C CYS A 136 -9.83 4.53 11.56
N GLY A 137 -8.80 5.31 11.82
CA GLY A 137 -8.26 5.52 13.16
C GLY A 137 -8.32 7.00 13.56
N VAL A 138 -7.84 7.28 14.77
CA VAL A 138 -7.60 8.65 15.22
C VAL A 138 -6.33 8.72 16.07
N PHE A 139 -5.47 9.70 15.80
CA PHE A 139 -4.33 10.05 16.63
C PHE A 139 -4.65 11.29 17.45
N VAL A 140 -4.36 11.22 18.75
CA VAL A 140 -4.40 12.36 19.66
C VAL A 140 -3.11 12.39 20.48
N PRO A 141 -2.55 13.58 20.78
CA PRO A 141 -1.44 13.71 21.72
C PRO A 141 -1.78 13.12 23.09
N LYS A 142 -0.79 12.58 23.80
CA LYS A 142 -1.00 12.02 25.16
C LYS A 142 -1.56 13.05 26.14
N ASP A 143 -1.20 14.31 25.95
CA ASP A 143 -1.62 15.45 26.77
C ASP A 143 -2.88 16.17 26.23
N TYR A 144 -3.59 15.62 25.22
CA TYR A 144 -4.66 16.34 24.48
C TYR A 144 -5.76 16.98 25.35
N LYS A 145 -6.03 16.45 26.55
CA LYS A 145 -7.05 16.99 27.46
C LYS A 145 -6.67 18.34 28.05
N THR A 146 -5.40 18.46 28.43
CA THR A 146 -4.83 19.58 29.18
C THR A 146 -3.89 20.43 28.35
N SER A 147 -3.53 19.96 27.15
CA SER A 147 -2.68 20.68 26.22
C SER A 147 -3.31 22.04 25.89
N SER A 148 -2.47 23.08 25.84
CA SER A 148 -2.87 24.39 25.34
C SER A 148 -3.15 24.36 23.83
N ASN A 149 -2.66 23.34 23.12
CA ASN A 149 -2.68 23.24 21.66
C ASN A 149 -3.16 21.84 21.19
N PRO A 150 -4.37 21.37 21.58
CA PRO A 150 -4.78 20.01 21.28
C PRO A 150 -5.10 19.83 19.79
N TYR A 151 -4.79 18.67 19.23
CA TYR A 151 -5.19 18.34 17.86
C TYR A 151 -5.59 16.87 17.76
N MET A 152 -6.25 16.52 16.66
CA MET A 152 -6.54 15.13 16.34
C MET A 152 -6.37 14.87 14.84
N GLY A 153 -5.71 13.77 14.49
CA GLY A 153 -5.59 13.31 13.12
C GLY A 153 -6.57 12.17 12.86
N ILE A 154 -7.44 12.32 11.85
CA ILE A 154 -8.36 11.28 11.40
C ILE A 154 -7.73 10.62 10.18
N MET A 155 -7.30 9.36 10.30
CA MET A 155 -6.60 8.68 9.21
C MET A 155 -7.35 7.47 8.69
N TYR A 156 -7.23 7.25 7.39
CA TYR A 156 -7.83 6.09 6.71
C TYR A 156 -6.74 5.19 6.13
N LYS A 157 -6.95 3.88 6.29
CA LYS A 157 -6.15 2.83 5.66
C LYS A 157 -6.53 2.68 4.20
N GLY A 158 -5.53 2.39 3.37
CA GLY A 158 -5.72 1.95 2.00
C GLY A 158 -5.86 0.43 1.87
N THR A 159 -5.91 -0.04 0.63
CA THR A 159 -6.14 -1.44 0.28
C THR A 159 -4.87 -2.27 0.39
N ASN A 160 -4.95 -3.48 0.94
CA ASN A 160 -3.84 -4.42 1.03
C ASN A 160 -3.66 -5.34 -0.21
N LEU A 161 -4.39 -5.06 -1.29
CA LEU A 161 -4.36 -5.84 -2.52
C LEU A 161 -3.07 -5.64 -3.31
N THR A 162 -2.79 -6.60 -4.19
CA THR A 162 -1.68 -6.48 -5.11
C THR A 162 -1.84 -5.26 -6.00
N SER A 163 -0.70 -4.68 -6.37
CA SER A 163 -0.57 -3.62 -7.36
C SER A 163 -1.51 -3.74 -8.57
N ARG A 164 -1.69 -4.96 -9.12
CA ARG A 164 -2.48 -5.18 -10.33
C ARG A 164 -3.99 -5.20 -10.09
N GLU A 165 -4.44 -5.77 -8.98
CA GLU A 165 -5.87 -5.80 -8.60
C GLU A 165 -6.38 -4.42 -8.23
N LEU A 166 -5.61 -3.68 -7.42
CA LEU A 166 -5.90 -2.29 -7.06
C LEU A 166 -6.08 -1.42 -8.31
N LEU A 167 -5.23 -1.63 -9.31
CA LEU A 167 -5.30 -0.91 -10.57
C LEU A 167 -6.55 -1.27 -11.35
N ASN A 168 -6.77 -2.56 -11.62
CA ASN A 168 -7.91 -2.99 -12.42
C ASN A 168 -9.24 -2.50 -11.81
N ASP A 169 -9.36 -2.49 -10.49
CA ASP A 169 -10.55 -2.01 -9.78
C ASP A 169 -10.73 -0.49 -9.87
N PHE A 170 -9.65 0.28 -9.73
CA PHE A 170 -9.72 1.73 -9.96
C PHE A 170 -9.97 2.07 -11.44
N TRP A 171 -9.56 1.21 -12.36
CA TRP A 171 -9.78 1.42 -13.80
C TRP A 171 -11.21 1.09 -14.20
N ALA A 172 -11.84 0.15 -13.53
CA ALA A 172 -13.26 -0.22 -13.71
C ALA A 172 -14.23 0.59 -12.83
N ALA A 173 -13.77 1.63 -12.13
CA ALA A 173 -14.56 2.34 -11.15
C ALA A 173 -15.86 2.91 -11.75
N LEU A 174 -16.98 2.34 -11.30
CA LEU A 174 -18.32 2.86 -11.57
C LEU A 174 -18.58 4.11 -10.71
N SER A 175 -19.37 5.04 -11.24
CA SER A 175 -19.81 6.21 -10.51
C SER A 175 -21.23 6.04 -9.98
N VAL A 176 -21.45 6.41 -8.73
CA VAL A 176 -22.77 6.50 -8.10
C VAL A 176 -23.08 7.96 -7.77
N ARG A 177 -24.36 8.34 -7.83
CA ARG A 177 -24.81 9.64 -7.33
C ARG A 177 -25.02 9.53 -5.82
N ALA A 178 -24.26 10.32 -5.06
CA ALA A 178 -24.29 10.30 -3.61
C ALA A 178 -25.53 11.03 -3.04
N SER A 179 -26.73 10.49 -3.24
CA SER A 179 -27.97 11.14 -2.78
C SER A 179 -27.97 11.41 -1.27
N GLY A 180 -28.14 12.68 -0.89
CA GLY A 180 -28.12 13.15 0.50
C GLY A 180 -26.74 13.43 1.09
N TYR A 181 -25.66 13.18 0.33
CA TYR A 181 -24.28 13.32 0.79
C TYR A 181 -23.41 14.00 -0.28
N VAL A 182 -22.27 14.58 0.12
CA VAL A 182 -21.28 15.20 -0.77
C VAL A 182 -21.90 15.99 -1.95
N TRP A 183 -22.90 16.83 -1.62
CA TRP A 183 -23.65 17.67 -2.56
C TRP A 183 -24.47 16.95 -3.65
N ASN A 184 -24.84 15.68 -3.45
CA ASN A 184 -25.50 14.85 -4.47
C ASN A 184 -24.67 14.69 -5.76
N SER A 185 -23.35 14.76 -5.63
CA SER A 185 -22.41 14.65 -6.76
C SER A 185 -22.14 13.20 -7.17
N GLN A 186 -21.48 13.02 -8.31
CA GLN A 186 -21.03 11.72 -8.79
C GLN A 186 -19.65 11.38 -8.23
N VAL A 187 -19.59 10.27 -7.49
CA VAL A 187 -18.37 9.76 -6.84
C VAL A 187 -18.18 8.29 -7.17
N ALA A 188 -16.96 7.76 -7.03
CA ALA A 188 -16.69 6.36 -7.24
C ALA A 188 -17.46 5.48 -6.23
N GLU A 189 -18.15 4.48 -6.76
CA GLU A 189 -19.00 3.56 -6.02
C GLU A 189 -18.24 2.84 -4.91
N GLY A 190 -17.04 2.34 -5.25
CA GLY A 190 -16.15 1.64 -4.32
C GLY A 190 -15.63 2.50 -3.16
N PHE A 191 -15.82 3.83 -3.20
CA PHE A 191 -15.47 4.71 -2.09
C PHE A 191 -16.71 5.17 -1.32
N TYR A 192 -17.83 5.35 -2.01
CA TYR A 192 -19.07 5.86 -1.45
C TYR A 192 -19.76 4.88 -0.50
N TYR A 193 -20.13 3.69 -0.98
CA TYR A 193 -20.84 2.69 -0.19
C TYR A 193 -20.10 2.28 1.09
N PRO A 194 -18.77 2.04 1.05
CA PRO A 194 -18.04 1.67 2.25
C PRO A 194 -18.02 2.72 3.35
N LEU A 195 -18.16 4.01 3.04
CA LEU A 195 -17.96 5.10 4.01
C LEU A 195 -19.26 5.82 4.39
N ILE A 196 -20.09 6.12 3.39
CA ILE A 196 -21.19 7.07 3.50
C ILE A 196 -22.57 6.37 3.50
N SER A 197 -22.62 5.10 3.09
CA SER A 197 -23.85 4.31 3.10
C SER A 197 -23.70 3.06 3.95
N THR A 198 -24.75 2.23 3.99
CA THR A 198 -24.67 0.86 4.48
C THR A 198 -24.73 -0.05 3.26
N TYR A 199 -23.72 -0.89 3.04
CA TYR A 199 -23.68 -1.84 1.92
C TYR A 199 -24.94 -2.71 1.86
N TYR A 200 -25.44 -3.08 3.03
CA TYR A 200 -26.71 -3.75 3.21
C TYR A 200 -27.75 -2.72 3.67
N LYS A 201 -28.96 -2.78 3.13
CA LYS A 201 -30.15 -2.08 3.66
C LYS A 201 -30.58 -2.61 5.05
N THR A 202 -29.65 -3.10 5.85
CA THR A 202 -29.84 -3.50 7.24
C THR A 202 -29.47 -2.33 8.14
N ALA A 203 -30.03 -2.30 9.35
CA ALA A 203 -29.94 -1.21 10.32
C ALA A 203 -28.55 -0.97 10.95
N SER A 204 -27.47 -1.10 10.17
CA SER A 204 -26.10 -0.84 10.61
C SER A 204 -25.82 0.66 10.71
N LEU A 205 -24.94 1.05 11.62
CA LEU A 205 -24.45 2.43 11.72
C LEU A 205 -23.60 2.77 10.50
N VAL A 206 -23.91 3.88 9.83
CA VAL A 206 -23.10 4.41 8.73
C VAL A 206 -21.69 4.77 9.24
N PRO A 207 -20.60 4.30 8.62
CA PRO A 207 -19.24 4.52 9.12
C PRO A 207 -18.90 6.00 9.34
N TYR A 208 -19.31 6.87 8.43
CA TYR A 208 -19.16 8.32 8.58
C TYR A 208 -19.82 8.88 9.86
N THR A 209 -21.01 8.39 10.26
CA THR A 209 -21.69 8.89 11.47
C THR A 209 -20.97 8.44 12.74
N MET A 210 -20.29 7.30 12.70
CA MET A 210 -19.43 6.83 13.78
C MET A 210 -18.18 7.70 13.90
N VAL A 211 -17.54 8.07 12.78
CA VAL A 211 -16.40 9.00 12.75
C VAL A 211 -16.81 10.34 13.37
N ARG A 212 -17.94 10.92 12.96
CA ARG A 212 -18.44 12.18 13.51
C ARG A 212 -18.75 12.09 15.02
N SER A 213 -19.27 10.95 15.46
CA SER A 213 -19.52 10.68 16.88
C SER A 213 -18.22 10.58 17.69
N ALA A 214 -17.18 9.94 17.15
CA ALA A 214 -15.86 9.86 17.76
C ALA A 214 -15.19 11.24 17.87
N ILE A 215 -15.27 12.06 16.81
CA ILE A 215 -14.81 13.46 16.80
C ILE A 215 -15.46 14.24 17.96
N SER A 216 -16.78 14.13 18.09
CA SER A 216 -17.53 14.80 19.15
C SER A 216 -17.08 14.37 20.54
N ASP A 217 -16.92 13.07 20.78
CA ASP A 217 -16.49 12.54 22.08
C ASP A 217 -15.08 13.02 22.46
N ILE A 218 -14.15 13.01 21.50
CA ILE A 218 -12.77 13.45 21.71
C ILE A 218 -12.71 14.95 21.99
N ALA A 219 -13.38 15.76 21.18
CA ALA A 219 -13.38 17.21 21.34
C ALA A 219 -14.07 17.66 22.63
N ASN A 220 -15.15 17.00 23.06
CA ASN A 220 -15.80 17.27 24.34
C ASN A 220 -14.95 16.86 25.55
N GLY A 221 -14.03 15.90 25.37
CA GLY A 221 -13.04 15.53 26.37
C GLY A 221 -11.92 16.55 26.56
N SER A 222 -11.73 17.49 25.62
CA SER A 222 -10.70 18.52 25.71
C SER A 222 -11.21 19.81 26.38
N THR A 223 -10.30 20.47 27.12
CA THR A 223 -10.54 21.78 27.72
C THR A 223 -10.53 22.90 26.67
N ASN A 224 -9.79 22.73 25.58
CA ASN A 224 -9.58 23.73 24.53
C ASN A 224 -10.20 23.28 23.19
N ASN A 225 -10.25 24.20 22.22
CA ASN A 225 -10.65 23.86 20.85
C ASN A 225 -9.60 22.95 20.22
N VAL A 226 -10.04 21.84 19.63
CA VAL A 226 -9.20 20.83 18.97
C VAL A 226 -9.17 21.10 17.47
N ILE A 227 -7.97 21.28 16.92
CA ILE A 227 -7.79 21.34 15.46
C ILE A 227 -7.78 19.91 14.95
N MET A 228 -8.55 19.65 13.90
CA MET A 228 -8.62 18.36 13.25
C MET A 228 -7.91 18.43 11.90
N HIS A 229 -7.26 17.35 11.51
CA HIS A 229 -6.88 17.12 10.14
C HIS A 229 -7.34 15.74 9.69
N VAL A 230 -7.53 15.59 8.38
CA VAL A 230 -7.90 14.30 7.77
C VAL A 230 -6.73 13.84 6.90
N THR A 231 -6.40 12.55 6.94
CA THR A 231 -5.31 12.02 6.14
C THR A 231 -5.52 10.58 5.68
N GLY A 232 -4.75 10.16 4.67
CA GLY A 232 -4.78 8.81 4.15
C GLY A 232 -3.84 8.62 2.97
N HIS A 233 -3.32 7.40 2.84
CA HIS A 233 -2.49 6.95 1.73
C HIS A 233 -3.27 6.01 0.81
N SER A 234 -3.04 6.06 -0.51
CA SER A 234 -3.70 5.18 -1.49
C SER A 234 -5.24 5.29 -1.40
N LEU A 235 -5.98 4.17 -1.37
CA LEU A 235 -7.43 4.15 -1.12
C LEU A 235 -7.83 4.95 0.14
N GLY A 236 -7.00 4.95 1.18
CA GLY A 236 -7.25 5.73 2.39
C GLY A 236 -7.32 7.23 2.10
N GLY A 237 -6.54 7.73 1.14
CA GLY A 237 -6.63 9.13 0.71
C GLY A 237 -7.95 9.48 0.03
N ALA A 238 -8.55 8.52 -0.70
CA ALA A 238 -9.89 8.70 -1.28
C ALA A 238 -10.98 8.78 -0.21
N TYR A 239 -10.92 7.91 0.81
CA TYR A 239 -11.81 7.99 1.97
C TYR A 239 -11.60 9.30 2.75
N GLY A 240 -10.35 9.72 2.95
CA GLY A 240 -10.05 11.00 3.59
C GLY A 240 -10.67 12.19 2.85
N ALA A 241 -10.59 12.21 1.53
CA ALA A 241 -11.22 13.25 0.71
C ALA A 241 -12.76 13.25 0.82
N LEU A 242 -13.42 12.08 0.79
CA LEU A 242 -14.86 11.97 0.99
C LEU A 242 -15.30 12.41 2.40
N THR A 243 -14.58 11.97 3.43
CA THR A 243 -14.86 12.38 4.82
C THR A 243 -14.69 13.88 4.99
N TYR A 244 -13.60 14.45 4.47
CA TYR A 244 -13.38 15.89 4.54
C TYR A 244 -14.49 16.64 3.80
N ALA A 245 -14.88 16.20 2.60
CA ALA A 245 -16.00 16.75 1.85
C ALA A 245 -17.29 16.74 2.68
N GLN A 246 -17.64 15.60 3.28
CA GLN A 246 -18.85 15.51 4.07
C GLN A 246 -18.80 16.34 5.36
N LEU A 247 -17.64 16.44 6.02
CA LEU A 247 -17.45 17.33 7.16
C LEU A 247 -17.53 18.81 6.78
N THR A 248 -17.19 19.20 5.54
CA THR A 248 -17.44 20.58 5.08
C THR A 248 -18.93 20.89 4.93
N ILE A 249 -19.79 19.87 4.79
CA ILE A 249 -21.25 20.04 4.73
C ILE A 249 -21.83 20.04 6.14
N ASP A 250 -21.55 19.01 6.92
CA ASP A 250 -22.24 18.78 8.20
C ASP A 250 -21.57 19.47 9.40
N GLY A 251 -20.32 19.91 9.23
CA GLY A 251 -19.43 20.24 10.33
C GLY A 251 -19.10 19.01 11.21
N SER A 252 -18.21 19.23 12.18
CA SER A 252 -17.77 18.23 13.14
C SER A 252 -18.87 17.77 14.13
N GLY A 253 -20.02 18.45 14.15
CA GLY A 253 -21.10 18.22 15.12
C GLY A 253 -20.88 18.88 16.48
N VAL A 254 -19.70 19.46 16.75
CA VAL A 254 -19.39 20.20 17.98
C VAL A 254 -18.50 21.41 17.71
N THR A 255 -18.78 22.55 18.33
CA THR A 255 -18.06 23.80 18.07
C THR A 255 -16.58 23.77 18.46
N LYS A 256 -16.20 22.88 19.39
CA LYS A 256 -14.81 22.71 19.82
C LYS A 256 -13.92 22.00 18.80
N ALA A 257 -14.50 21.29 17.83
CA ALA A 257 -13.77 20.56 16.81
C ALA A 257 -13.70 21.40 15.53
N ILE A 258 -12.54 21.95 15.24
CA ILE A 258 -12.29 22.84 14.10
C ILE A 258 -11.66 22.02 12.98
N LEU A 259 -12.29 21.97 11.82
CA LEU A 259 -11.77 21.25 10.65
C LEU A 259 -10.64 22.06 10.01
N GLY A 260 -9.40 21.63 10.24
CA GLY A 260 -8.17 22.15 9.67
C GLY A 260 -7.91 21.57 8.28
N ASP A 261 -6.73 21.01 8.06
CA ASP A 261 -6.27 20.59 6.72
C ASP A 261 -6.68 19.16 6.34
N LEU A 262 -6.66 18.88 5.03
CA LEU A 262 -6.69 17.53 4.48
C LEU A 262 -5.32 17.24 3.84
N TYR A 263 -4.73 16.08 4.15
CA TYR A 263 -3.48 15.62 3.55
C TYR A 263 -3.67 14.23 2.94
N THR A 264 -3.65 14.14 1.61
CA THR A 264 -3.78 12.85 0.91
C THR A 264 -2.49 12.48 0.19
N PHE A 265 -2.10 11.21 0.27
CA PHE A 265 -0.86 10.69 -0.31
C PHE A 265 -1.17 9.61 -1.33
N GLY A 266 -0.85 9.85 -2.60
CA GLY A 266 -1.05 8.82 -3.63
C GLY A 266 -2.52 8.45 -3.85
N ALA A 267 -3.45 9.33 -3.49
CA ALA A 267 -4.88 9.04 -3.57
C ALA A 267 -5.37 8.99 -5.02
N PRO A 268 -6.26 8.05 -5.39
CA PRO A 268 -6.94 8.07 -6.67
C PRO A 268 -7.97 9.22 -6.73
N ARG A 269 -8.49 9.51 -7.93
CA ARG A 269 -9.58 10.46 -8.13
C ARG A 269 -10.87 9.90 -7.55
N VAL A 270 -11.59 10.75 -6.82
CA VAL A 270 -12.73 10.32 -6.00
C VAL A 270 -14.06 10.51 -6.71
N GLY A 271 -14.20 11.57 -7.51
CA GLY A 271 -15.46 11.91 -8.16
C GLY A 271 -15.26 12.68 -9.46
N ARG A 272 -16.38 13.04 -10.06
CA ARG A 272 -16.43 13.73 -11.35
C ARG A 272 -16.39 15.26 -11.19
N GLY A 273 -16.64 15.98 -12.29
CA GLY A 273 -16.61 17.43 -12.36
C GLY A 273 -17.44 18.13 -11.29
N ASP A 274 -18.65 17.62 -11.05
CA ASP A 274 -19.60 18.14 -10.07
C ASP A 274 -19.07 18.04 -8.64
N PHE A 275 -18.53 16.88 -8.24
CA PHE A 275 -17.94 16.67 -6.92
C PHE A 275 -16.78 17.63 -6.65
N SER A 276 -15.78 17.65 -7.52
CA SER A 276 -14.57 18.46 -7.30
C SER A 276 -14.85 19.97 -7.40
N GLY A 277 -15.82 20.36 -8.24
CA GLY A 277 -16.32 21.74 -8.30
C GLY A 277 -17.00 22.17 -7.00
N SER A 278 -17.96 21.38 -6.50
CA SER A 278 -18.64 21.66 -5.22
C SER A 278 -17.67 21.65 -4.03
N PHE A 279 -16.73 20.71 -4.02
CA PHE A 279 -15.68 20.64 -3.00
C PHE A 279 -14.86 21.92 -2.95
N LYS A 280 -14.37 22.39 -4.11
CA LYS A 280 -13.61 23.65 -4.21
C LYS A 280 -14.41 24.84 -3.72
N THR A 281 -15.68 24.96 -4.12
CA THR A 281 -16.57 26.04 -3.66
C THR A 281 -16.77 26.01 -2.16
N ALA A 282 -17.02 24.84 -1.57
CA ALA A 282 -17.25 24.69 -0.14
C ALA A 282 -16.01 25.03 0.69
N VAL A 283 -14.83 24.56 0.26
CA VAL A 283 -13.55 24.90 0.91
C VAL A 283 -13.28 26.39 0.81
N ALA A 284 -13.45 26.99 -0.38
CA ALA A 284 -13.21 28.43 -0.57
C ALA A 284 -14.17 29.30 0.28
N ALA A 285 -15.39 28.82 0.56
CA ALA A 285 -16.33 29.52 1.43
C ALA A 285 -15.90 29.52 2.90
N GLY A 286 -15.05 28.60 3.34
CA GLY A 286 -14.47 28.55 4.69
C GLY A 286 -15.51 28.52 5.82
N THR A 287 -16.72 28.03 5.56
CA THR A 287 -17.84 28.11 6.51
C THR A 287 -17.70 27.11 7.66
N THR A 288 -17.18 25.93 7.36
CA THR A 288 -17.08 24.77 8.28
C THR A 288 -15.65 24.24 8.39
N CYS A 289 -14.76 24.62 7.47
CA CYS A 289 -13.33 24.33 7.49
C CYS A 289 -12.50 25.61 7.50
N THR A 290 -11.34 25.55 8.13
CA THR A 290 -10.36 26.65 8.16
C THR A 290 -9.08 26.31 7.39
N GLY A 291 -8.80 25.02 7.15
CA GLY A 291 -7.61 24.55 6.46
C GLY A 291 -7.79 24.22 4.99
N SER A 292 -6.67 23.88 4.36
CA SER A 292 -6.55 23.63 2.93
C SER A 292 -6.48 22.13 2.60
N PRO A 293 -7.02 21.71 1.45
CA PRO A 293 -6.89 20.37 0.94
C PRO A 293 -5.59 20.20 0.14
N TRP A 294 -4.67 19.41 0.67
CA TRP A 294 -3.40 19.09 0.05
C TRP A 294 -3.40 17.68 -0.53
N ARG A 295 -3.15 17.58 -1.83
CA ARG A 295 -2.80 16.32 -2.49
C ARG A 295 -1.30 16.22 -2.69
N ILE A 296 -0.70 15.15 -2.22
CA ILE A 296 0.72 14.89 -2.32
C ILE A 296 0.92 13.67 -3.22
N VAL A 297 1.61 13.89 -4.34
CA VAL A 297 1.76 12.88 -5.40
C VAL A 297 3.25 12.65 -5.64
N ASN A 298 3.69 11.40 -5.60
CA ASN A 298 5.03 11.05 -6.03
C ASN A 298 5.06 11.01 -7.57
N LYS A 299 6.11 11.57 -8.20
CA LYS A 299 6.16 11.81 -9.66
C LYS A 299 5.79 10.63 -10.54
N LYS A 300 6.28 9.46 -10.17
CA LYS A 300 6.09 8.22 -10.94
C LYS A 300 4.91 7.40 -10.42
N ASP A 301 4.19 7.89 -9.40
CA ASP A 301 3.00 7.22 -8.91
C ASP A 301 1.88 7.28 -9.97
N ILE A 302 1.25 6.15 -10.16
CA ILE A 302 0.19 5.91 -11.13
C ILE A 302 -1.19 5.88 -10.47
N VAL A 303 -1.30 5.66 -9.16
CA VAL A 303 -2.59 5.62 -8.47
C VAL A 303 -3.32 6.97 -8.49
N PRO A 304 -2.64 8.12 -8.37
CA PRO A 304 -3.28 9.42 -8.59
C PRO A 304 -3.77 9.66 -10.02
N LYS A 305 -3.45 8.79 -10.98
CA LYS A 305 -3.87 8.94 -12.37
C LYS A 305 -5.14 8.15 -12.68
N VAL A 306 -5.75 7.50 -11.68
CA VAL A 306 -6.92 6.62 -11.84
C VAL A 306 -8.08 7.08 -10.94
N PRO A 307 -9.36 6.81 -11.28
CA PRO A 307 -9.83 6.21 -12.53
C PRO A 307 -9.45 7.05 -13.76
N ALA A 308 -9.09 6.37 -14.85
CA ALA A 308 -8.78 7.02 -16.11
C ALA A 308 -10.08 7.35 -16.86
N SER A 309 -10.15 8.53 -17.47
CA SER A 309 -11.32 8.94 -18.25
C SER A 309 -11.07 8.67 -19.72
N PRO A 310 -11.99 8.03 -20.48
CA PRO A 310 -11.83 7.78 -21.91
C PRO A 310 -11.35 9.05 -22.65
N PRO A 311 -10.49 8.92 -23.68
CA PRO A 311 -10.03 10.07 -24.43
C PRO A 311 -11.22 10.86 -25.01
N TRP A 312 -11.10 12.19 -25.01
CA TRP A 312 -12.08 13.07 -25.67
C TRP A 312 -12.26 12.63 -27.14
N PRO A 313 -13.50 12.52 -27.67
CA PRO A 313 -14.77 13.02 -27.13
C PRO A 313 -15.61 12.01 -26.33
N LEU A 314 -15.08 10.83 -26.00
CA LEU A 314 -15.85 9.76 -25.35
C LEU A 314 -16.14 10.01 -23.86
N SER A 315 -15.45 10.98 -23.23
CA SER A 315 -15.64 11.33 -21.82
C SER A 315 -16.15 12.77 -21.66
N LEU A 316 -17.46 12.94 -21.56
CA LEU A 316 -18.10 14.24 -21.32
C LEU A 316 -17.99 14.73 -19.88
N ASP A 317 -17.73 13.83 -18.91
CA ASP A 317 -17.64 14.16 -17.49
C ASP A 317 -16.57 13.29 -16.80
N PRO A 318 -15.27 13.62 -16.93
CA PRO A 318 -14.18 12.78 -16.43
C PRO A 318 -14.14 12.74 -14.89
N TYR A 319 -13.55 11.69 -14.34
CA TYR A 319 -13.05 11.75 -12.95
C TYR A 319 -11.95 12.81 -12.89
N ILE A 320 -12.05 13.71 -11.91
CA ILE A 320 -11.08 14.78 -11.69
C ILE A 320 -10.72 14.90 -10.21
N HIS A 321 -9.46 15.21 -9.95
CA HIS A 321 -9.02 15.45 -8.58
C HIS A 321 -9.65 16.68 -7.93
N ILE A 322 -9.72 16.64 -6.60
CA ILE A 322 -9.97 17.83 -5.77
C ILE A 322 -8.76 18.75 -5.82
N ASP A 323 -9.00 20.04 -6.10
CA ASP A 323 -8.05 21.14 -6.34
C ASP A 323 -6.53 20.81 -6.51
N SER A 324 -5.64 21.63 -5.96
CA SER A 324 -4.21 21.64 -6.30
C SER A 324 -3.43 20.48 -5.64
N ALA A 325 -2.35 20.05 -6.29
CA ALA A 325 -1.44 19.03 -5.75
C ALA A 325 -0.01 19.55 -5.65
N TYR A 326 0.77 18.96 -4.75
CA TYR A 326 2.22 19.01 -4.80
C TYR A 326 2.78 17.71 -5.33
N MET A 327 3.63 17.81 -6.35
CA MET A 327 4.46 16.71 -6.79
C MET A 327 5.71 16.65 -5.92
N ILE A 328 6.00 15.50 -5.33
CA ILE A 328 7.20 15.26 -4.52
C ILE A 328 8.17 14.33 -5.24
N TYR A 329 9.44 14.42 -4.86
CA TYR A 329 10.54 13.73 -5.48
C TYR A 329 11.56 13.30 -4.42
N PRO A 330 12.32 12.23 -4.67
CA PRO A 330 13.35 11.79 -3.73
C PRO A 330 14.57 12.71 -3.72
N ASP A 331 14.75 13.58 -4.71
CA ASP A 331 16.01 14.25 -5.04
C ASP A 331 15.84 15.68 -5.58
N GLN A 332 14.63 16.24 -5.54
CA GLN A 332 14.38 17.62 -5.96
C GLN A 332 13.20 18.25 -5.22
N THR A 333 13.18 19.59 -5.18
CA THR A 333 12.17 20.38 -4.47
C THR A 333 10.77 20.06 -4.97
N PRO A 334 9.77 19.95 -4.07
CA PRO A 334 8.38 19.75 -4.47
C PRO A 334 7.86 20.84 -5.41
N THR A 335 7.06 20.45 -6.39
CA THR A 335 6.50 21.37 -7.39
C THR A 335 4.98 21.39 -7.33
N LEU A 336 4.39 22.57 -7.16
CA LEU A 336 2.94 22.77 -7.26
C LEU A 336 2.44 22.34 -8.65
N GLN A 337 1.35 21.59 -8.68
CA GLN A 337 0.68 21.14 -9.89
C GLN A 337 -0.56 22.00 -10.16
N PRO A 338 -0.89 22.27 -11.43
CA PRO A 338 -2.16 22.89 -11.80
C PRO A 338 -3.36 22.09 -11.31
N SER A 339 -4.47 22.78 -11.08
CA SER A 339 -5.76 22.16 -10.77
C SER A 339 -6.26 21.32 -11.96
N GLU A 340 -6.83 20.14 -11.68
CA GLU A 340 -7.49 19.32 -12.71
C GLU A 340 -8.94 19.78 -12.99
N ILE A 341 -9.49 20.68 -12.16
CA ILE A 341 -10.87 21.16 -12.31
C ILE A 341 -11.02 21.92 -13.62
N GLY A 342 -11.98 21.48 -14.45
CA GLY A 342 -12.21 22.02 -15.79
C GLY A 342 -11.26 21.46 -16.86
N THR A 343 -10.49 20.41 -16.55
CA THR A 343 -9.62 19.70 -17.51
C THR A 343 -10.16 18.31 -17.83
N HIS A 344 -9.57 17.67 -18.85
CA HIS A 344 -9.83 16.26 -19.19
C HIS A 344 -8.54 15.46 -19.00
N PRO A 345 -8.26 14.93 -17.79
CA PRO A 345 -7.07 14.14 -17.55
C PRO A 345 -7.04 12.92 -18.47
N THR A 346 -5.93 12.74 -19.19
CA THR A 346 -5.76 11.63 -20.12
C THR A 346 -5.31 10.36 -19.41
N TRP A 347 -5.38 9.24 -20.13
CA TRP A 347 -4.89 7.96 -19.64
C TRP A 347 -3.40 8.03 -19.31
N PRO A 348 -2.97 7.44 -18.19
CA PRO A 348 -1.55 7.26 -17.94
C PRO A 348 -0.94 6.36 -19.03
N ALA A 349 0.31 6.65 -19.43
CA ALA A 349 1.13 5.68 -20.15
C ALA A 349 1.26 4.39 -19.31
N LEU A 350 1.53 3.26 -19.99
CA LEU A 350 1.61 1.91 -19.39
C LEU A 350 2.25 1.91 -18.00
N VAL A 351 1.66 1.14 -17.08
CA VAL A 351 2.17 1.02 -15.72
C VAL A 351 3.47 0.22 -15.75
N THR A 352 4.57 0.90 -15.50
CA THR A 352 5.91 0.29 -15.50
C THR A 352 6.35 -0.15 -14.10
N SER A 353 5.78 0.42 -13.04
CA SER A 353 6.08 0.04 -11.64
C SER A 353 5.09 0.63 -10.63
N PHE A 354 4.86 -0.11 -9.54
CA PHE A 354 4.15 0.37 -8.34
C PHE A 354 5.08 0.85 -7.22
N GLU A 355 6.39 0.71 -7.38
CA GLU A 355 7.37 1.17 -6.39
C GLU A 355 7.14 2.63 -5.95
N PRO A 356 6.83 3.59 -6.86
CA PRO A 356 6.60 4.98 -6.46
C PRO A 356 5.36 5.19 -5.57
N HIS A 357 4.43 4.23 -5.58
CA HIS A 357 3.21 4.25 -4.78
C HIS A 357 3.41 3.68 -3.36
N LYS A 358 4.50 2.96 -3.09
CA LYS A 358 4.75 2.40 -1.77
C LYS A 358 4.99 3.51 -0.74
N THR A 359 4.62 3.27 0.52
CA THR A 359 4.87 4.21 1.62
C THR A 359 6.35 4.54 1.76
N ARG A 360 7.25 3.57 1.51
CA ARG A 360 8.71 3.79 1.53
C ARG A 360 9.16 4.88 0.54
N SER A 361 8.61 4.88 -0.68
CA SER A 361 8.89 5.88 -1.70
C SER A 361 8.35 7.26 -1.33
N TYR A 362 7.19 7.30 -0.68
CA TYR A 362 6.60 8.52 -0.13
C TYR A 362 7.43 9.07 1.03
N TYR A 363 7.84 8.23 1.98
CA TYR A 363 8.74 8.60 3.08
C TYR A 363 10.01 9.26 2.55
N LYS A 364 10.72 8.59 1.62
CA LYS A 364 11.95 9.11 1.02
C LYS A 364 11.76 10.51 0.43
N SER A 365 10.68 10.69 -0.33
CA SER A 365 10.38 11.94 -1.03
C SER A 365 9.91 13.05 -0.10
N LEU A 366 9.17 12.72 0.97
CA LEU A 366 8.75 13.66 1.99
C LEU A 366 9.91 14.07 2.92
N THR A 367 10.83 13.17 3.21
CA THR A 367 12.08 13.52 3.90
C THR A 367 12.86 14.52 3.06
N TYR A 368 13.07 14.26 1.76
CA TYR A 368 13.72 15.25 0.89
C TYR A 368 12.96 16.59 0.87
N ALA A 369 11.63 16.57 0.78
CA ALA A 369 10.81 17.78 0.80
C ALA A 369 11.00 18.64 2.07
N THR A 370 11.32 18.01 3.21
CA THR A 370 11.50 18.69 4.50
C THR A 370 12.95 19.06 4.79
N THR A 371 13.93 18.27 4.32
CA THR A 371 15.35 18.41 4.69
C THR A 371 16.27 18.81 3.54
N GLN A 372 15.78 18.76 2.28
CA GLN A 372 16.62 18.82 1.07
C GLN A 372 17.71 17.73 1.04
N SER A 373 17.47 16.61 1.73
CA SER A 373 18.38 15.47 1.78
C SER A 373 17.57 14.18 1.80
N SER A 374 17.84 13.29 0.86
CA SER A 374 17.24 11.96 0.89
C SER A 374 17.87 11.16 2.03
N PRO A 375 17.11 10.30 2.73
CA PRO A 375 17.71 9.26 3.54
C PRO A 375 18.74 8.50 2.71
N ALA A 376 19.98 8.40 3.20
CA ALA A 376 20.96 7.46 2.66
C ALA A 376 20.31 6.08 2.67
N ASP A 377 20.51 5.31 1.59
CA ASP A 377 19.82 4.05 1.29
C ASP A 377 18.85 3.62 2.39
N LEU A 378 17.55 3.66 2.10
CA LEU A 378 16.53 2.95 2.87
C LEU A 378 16.75 1.42 2.77
N GLY A 379 18.00 0.99 2.55
CA GLY A 379 18.64 -0.07 3.28
C GLY A 379 17.59 -1.08 3.56
N THR A 380 17.41 -1.99 2.62
CA THR A 380 16.84 -3.27 2.94
C THR A 380 17.76 -3.94 3.96
N THR A 381 17.90 -3.37 5.17
CA THR A 381 17.79 -4.10 6.40
C THR A 381 16.37 -4.66 6.42
N TRP A 382 16.10 -5.59 5.50
CA TRP A 382 15.59 -6.85 5.99
C TRP A 382 16.60 -7.19 7.07
N GLY A 383 16.20 -7.06 8.33
CA GLY A 383 16.83 -7.88 9.35
C GLY A 383 16.99 -9.24 8.70
N THR A 384 18.15 -9.85 8.86
CA THR A 384 18.29 -11.28 8.68
C THR A 384 17.18 -11.92 9.51
N LEU A 385 15.97 -12.02 8.95
CA LEU A 385 14.97 -12.95 9.38
C LEU A 385 15.76 -14.24 9.25
N PRO A 386 16.00 -14.95 10.37
CA PRO A 386 16.49 -16.29 10.25
C PRO A 386 15.49 -16.96 9.32
N LEU A 387 15.95 -17.30 8.10
CA LEU A 387 15.16 -18.13 7.23
C LEU A 387 14.76 -19.32 8.10
N PRO A 388 13.46 -19.64 8.22
CA PRO A 388 13.06 -20.82 8.96
C PRO A 388 13.94 -21.97 8.47
N ALA A 389 14.51 -22.72 9.41
CA ALA A 389 15.42 -23.83 9.13
C ALA A 389 14.68 -25.03 8.50
N THR A 390 13.81 -24.78 7.53
CA THR A 390 13.28 -25.81 6.66
C THR A 390 14.32 -26.03 5.57
N THR A 391 15.20 -26.99 5.83
CA THR A 391 16.07 -27.59 4.84
C THR A 391 15.18 -28.17 3.75
N LEU A 392 15.08 -27.52 2.59
CA LEU A 392 14.66 -28.22 1.38
C LEU A 392 15.74 -29.24 1.10
N THR A 393 15.41 -30.51 1.29
CA THR A 393 16.31 -31.62 0.99
C THR A 393 16.28 -31.91 -0.51
N SER A 394 17.28 -32.61 -1.04
CA SER A 394 17.25 -33.14 -2.41
C SER A 394 15.95 -33.90 -2.71
N ASP A 395 15.39 -34.51 -1.68
CA ASP A 395 14.22 -35.37 -1.75
C ASP A 395 12.91 -34.57 -1.89
N ASP A 396 12.89 -33.29 -1.48
CA ASP A 396 11.76 -32.37 -1.69
C ASP A 396 11.67 -31.89 -3.15
N VAL A 397 12.80 -31.94 -3.86
CA VAL A 397 12.95 -31.49 -5.25
C VAL A 397 12.59 -32.60 -6.24
N ASP A 398 12.86 -33.87 -5.89
CA ASP A 398 12.62 -35.03 -6.76
C ASP A 398 11.13 -35.38 -6.96
N ASN A 399 10.21 -34.82 -6.17
CA ASN A 399 8.80 -35.22 -6.16
C ASN A 399 7.87 -34.44 -7.11
N LYS A 400 8.35 -33.45 -7.88
CA LYS A 400 7.56 -32.85 -8.96
C LYS A 400 8.12 -33.30 -10.33
N ALA A 401 7.29 -33.98 -11.10
CA ALA A 401 7.60 -34.45 -12.44
C ALA A 401 7.74 -33.27 -13.44
N PHE A 402 8.90 -32.60 -13.44
CA PHE A 402 9.24 -31.49 -14.35
C PHE A 402 9.80 -31.95 -15.72
N TRP A 403 9.72 -33.24 -16.04
CA TRP A 403 10.46 -33.86 -17.15
C TRP A 403 9.83 -33.71 -18.56
N ASN A 404 8.74 -32.97 -18.73
CA ASN A 404 7.96 -33.06 -19.98
C ASN A 404 8.05 -31.86 -20.93
N TYR A 405 8.77 -30.78 -20.60
CA TYR A 405 8.97 -29.65 -21.53
C TYR A 405 10.39 -29.09 -21.40
N GLU A 406 11.27 -29.44 -22.35
CA GLU A 406 12.61 -28.87 -22.47
C GLU A 406 12.55 -27.60 -23.33
N THR A 407 12.82 -26.44 -22.76
CA THR A 407 13.17 -25.23 -23.54
C THR A 407 14.55 -24.73 -23.14
N THR A 408 15.33 -24.33 -24.15
CA THR A 408 16.70 -23.86 -23.98
C THR A 408 16.70 -22.34 -23.80
N GLY A 409 17.18 -21.85 -22.65
CA GLY A 409 17.45 -20.42 -22.41
C GLY A 409 18.70 -19.93 -23.15
N ASP A 410 18.73 -18.63 -23.46
CA ASP A 410 19.68 -18.01 -24.41
C ASP A 410 21.06 -17.71 -23.80
N SER A 411 21.13 -17.38 -22.49
CA SER A 411 22.41 -17.27 -21.78
C SER A 411 22.25 -17.35 -20.26
N PHE A 412 23.23 -17.94 -19.55
CA PHE A 412 23.32 -17.90 -18.10
C PHE A 412 24.79 -17.76 -17.69
N ILE A 413 25.10 -16.77 -16.86
CA ILE A 413 26.45 -16.43 -16.39
C ILE A 413 26.44 -16.28 -14.87
N LEU A 414 27.39 -16.92 -14.17
CA LEU A 414 27.69 -16.64 -12.76
C LEU A 414 29.15 -16.19 -12.60
N GLU A 415 29.34 -15.12 -11.83
CA GLU A 415 30.63 -14.53 -11.50
C GLU A 415 30.84 -14.52 -9.98
N ASN A 416 32.00 -15.02 -9.56
CA ASN A 416 32.45 -14.92 -8.18
C ASN A 416 33.02 -13.51 -7.91
N ARG A 417 32.59 -12.88 -6.81
CA ARG A 417 33.05 -11.57 -6.33
C ARG A 417 33.70 -11.64 -4.94
N GLY A 418 34.23 -12.81 -4.56
CA GLY A 418 34.88 -13.04 -3.27
C GLY A 418 33.92 -13.71 -2.29
N ASP A 419 33.21 -12.90 -1.50
CA ASP A 419 32.30 -13.38 -0.44
C ASP A 419 30.84 -13.56 -0.93
N TYR A 420 30.58 -13.20 -2.18
CA TYR A 420 29.28 -13.34 -2.82
C TYR A 420 29.44 -13.69 -4.30
N VAL A 421 28.37 -14.26 -4.86
CA VAL A 421 28.22 -14.63 -6.26
C VAL A 421 27.13 -13.77 -6.88
N VAL A 422 27.40 -13.24 -8.06
CA VAL A 422 26.38 -12.57 -8.88
C VAL A 422 26.16 -13.35 -10.16
N GLY A 423 24.95 -13.32 -10.69
CA GLY A 423 24.64 -13.97 -11.95
C GLY A 423 23.64 -13.21 -12.79
N GLN A 424 23.65 -13.50 -14.07
CA GLN A 424 22.64 -13.03 -15.01
C GLN A 424 22.18 -14.19 -15.86
N LEU A 425 20.87 -14.26 -16.06
CA LEU A 425 20.17 -15.26 -16.85
C LEU A 425 19.28 -14.54 -17.85
N GLN A 426 19.34 -14.95 -19.12
CA GLN A 426 18.40 -14.55 -20.15
C GLN A 426 17.55 -15.72 -20.66
N TYR A 427 16.23 -15.55 -20.65
CA TYR A 427 15.25 -16.44 -21.24
C TYR A 427 14.34 -15.64 -22.18
N GLY A 428 14.60 -15.70 -23.50
CA GLY A 428 13.95 -14.80 -24.45
C GLY A 428 14.17 -13.34 -24.07
N SER A 429 13.06 -12.61 -23.87
CA SER A 429 13.06 -11.22 -23.41
C SER A 429 13.12 -11.05 -21.90
N LEU A 430 13.31 -12.12 -21.11
CA LEU A 430 13.41 -12.03 -19.64
C LEU A 430 14.87 -12.08 -19.20
N ILE A 431 15.23 -11.22 -18.27
CA ILE A 431 16.54 -11.14 -17.63
C ILE A 431 16.37 -11.38 -16.13
N GLY A 432 16.92 -12.48 -15.61
CA GLY A 432 17.04 -12.78 -14.18
C GLY A 432 18.41 -12.37 -13.64
N GLU A 433 18.46 -11.51 -12.63
CA GLU A 433 19.68 -11.10 -11.92
C GLU A 433 19.77 -11.83 -10.59
N ILE A 434 20.86 -12.56 -10.36
CA ILE A 434 21.06 -13.43 -9.20
C ILE A 434 22.10 -12.79 -8.26
N THR A 435 21.85 -12.84 -6.96
CA THR A 435 22.83 -12.50 -5.91
C THR A 435 22.77 -13.52 -4.78
N ALA A 436 23.89 -14.15 -4.45
CA ALA A 436 23.97 -15.18 -3.40
C ALA A 436 25.20 -14.96 -2.51
N SER A 437 25.08 -15.23 -1.21
CA SER A 437 26.22 -15.22 -0.28
C SER A 437 27.02 -16.53 -0.40
N GLY A 438 28.35 -16.43 -0.31
CA GLY A 438 29.25 -17.58 -0.48
C GLY A 438 30.19 -17.43 -1.68
N ASN A 439 30.97 -18.47 -1.94
CA ASN A 439 32.07 -18.45 -2.91
C ASN A 439 32.00 -19.69 -3.83
N ILE A 440 32.24 -19.48 -5.13
CA ILE A 440 32.40 -20.55 -6.13
C ILE A 440 33.81 -20.51 -6.71
N SER A 441 34.45 -21.66 -6.86
CA SER A 441 35.85 -21.73 -7.32
C SER A 441 36.06 -21.34 -8.79
N ALA A 442 35.00 -21.18 -9.58
CA ALA A 442 35.05 -20.82 -11.00
C ALA A 442 33.80 -20.07 -11.47
N SER A 443 33.90 -19.34 -12.59
CA SER A 443 32.74 -18.80 -13.31
C SER A 443 32.02 -19.88 -14.11
N PHE A 444 30.69 -19.84 -14.10
CA PHE A 444 29.84 -20.77 -14.85
C PHE A 444 29.26 -20.07 -16.07
N VAL A 445 29.26 -20.75 -17.21
CA VAL A 445 28.62 -20.29 -18.45
C VAL A 445 27.96 -21.51 -19.07
N GLY A 446 26.63 -21.48 -19.19
CA GLY A 446 25.88 -22.63 -19.68
C GLY A 446 24.59 -22.22 -20.38
N SER A 447 24.18 -23.07 -21.31
CA SER A 447 22.83 -23.09 -21.85
C SER A 447 22.20 -24.41 -21.41
N LYS A 448 20.87 -24.39 -21.21
CA LYS A 448 19.99 -25.55 -20.95
C LYS A 448 19.92 -25.94 -19.47
N ILE A 449 18.77 -25.91 -18.81
CA ILE A 449 17.38 -26.20 -19.17
C ILE A 449 16.53 -25.23 -18.34
N PHE A 450 15.50 -24.60 -18.89
CA PHE A 450 14.59 -23.75 -18.10
C PHE A 450 13.19 -24.31 -18.17
N ASN A 451 12.59 -24.56 -17.02
CA ASN A 451 11.19 -24.94 -16.92
C ASN A 451 10.53 -24.00 -15.90
N PHE A 452 9.40 -23.40 -16.27
CA PHE A 452 8.59 -22.60 -15.36
C PHE A 452 7.15 -23.10 -15.37
N ASP A 453 6.57 -23.33 -14.19
CA ASP A 453 5.13 -23.63 -14.06
C ASP A 453 4.28 -22.39 -14.46
N SER A 454 4.81 -21.17 -14.25
CA SER A 454 4.29 -19.92 -14.82
C SER A 454 5.34 -18.81 -14.79
N THR A 455 5.36 -17.94 -15.80
CA THR A 455 6.20 -16.73 -15.81
C THR A 455 5.74 -15.69 -14.79
N GLU A 456 4.46 -15.76 -14.36
CA GLU A 456 3.85 -14.90 -13.35
C GLU A 456 4.48 -15.10 -11.95
N GLY A 457 4.92 -16.32 -11.62
CA GLY A 457 5.60 -16.61 -10.36
C GLY A 457 6.95 -15.90 -10.21
N LEU A 458 7.63 -15.61 -11.33
CA LEU A 458 8.99 -15.04 -11.35
C LEU A 458 9.05 -13.56 -10.99
N PHE A 459 7.93 -12.85 -10.92
CA PHE A 459 7.91 -11.42 -10.58
C PHE A 459 7.50 -11.15 -9.13
N THR A 460 7.42 -12.20 -8.31
CA THR A 460 7.03 -12.10 -6.90
C THR A 460 8.20 -11.70 -5.99
N SER A 461 7.88 -11.31 -4.75
CA SER A 461 8.83 -10.72 -3.81
C SER A 461 9.76 -11.69 -3.09
N GLU A 462 9.57 -13.01 -3.23
CA GLU A 462 10.48 -14.03 -2.67
C GLU A 462 11.00 -14.98 -3.74
N ASN A 463 11.60 -14.42 -4.79
CA ASN A 463 12.39 -15.21 -5.72
C ASN A 463 13.73 -15.58 -5.08
N GLN A 464 13.80 -16.81 -4.61
CA GLN A 464 15.00 -17.41 -4.08
C GLN A 464 15.61 -18.33 -5.13
N CYS A 465 16.93 -18.44 -5.12
CA CYS A 465 17.63 -19.50 -5.83
C CYS A 465 18.29 -20.42 -4.81
N VAL A 466 18.13 -21.72 -4.98
CA VAL A 466 18.82 -22.76 -4.22
C VAL A 466 19.86 -23.38 -5.13
N PHE A 467 21.09 -23.48 -4.64
CA PHE A 467 22.20 -24.01 -5.40
C PHE A 467 22.47 -25.43 -4.94
N ILE A 468 22.37 -26.40 -5.85
CA ILE A 468 22.65 -27.80 -5.57
C ILE A 468 23.75 -28.24 -6.51
N LYS A 469 24.79 -28.85 -5.94
CA LYS A 469 25.84 -29.47 -6.73
C LYS A 469 25.28 -30.69 -7.45
N GLU A 470 25.45 -30.72 -8.76
CA GLU A 470 25.07 -31.87 -9.59
C GLU A 470 26.32 -32.70 -9.94
N ALA A 471 26.18 -33.68 -10.83
CA ALA A 471 27.29 -34.51 -11.26
C ALA A 471 28.45 -33.66 -11.86
N LYS A 472 29.65 -34.25 -11.93
CA LYS A 472 30.93 -33.62 -12.33
C LYS A 472 30.80 -32.36 -13.21
N ALA A 473 31.20 -31.21 -12.65
CA ALA A 473 31.25 -29.88 -13.27
C ALA A 473 29.91 -29.15 -13.49
N GLN A 474 28.78 -29.68 -12.98
CA GLN A 474 27.47 -29.06 -13.06
C GLN A 474 27.00 -28.48 -11.72
N LEU A 475 26.31 -27.34 -11.82
CA LEU A 475 25.62 -26.68 -10.73
C LEU A 475 24.15 -26.51 -11.11
N GLY A 476 23.26 -27.09 -10.32
CA GLY A 476 21.83 -26.86 -10.39
C GLY A 476 21.45 -25.59 -9.64
N VAL A 477 20.63 -24.74 -10.27
CA VAL A 477 20.08 -23.52 -9.70
C VAL A 477 18.56 -23.64 -9.75
N TYR A 478 17.95 -23.79 -8.57
CA TYR A 478 16.53 -24.04 -8.40
C TYR A 478 15.85 -22.75 -7.97
N PHE A 479 14.92 -22.26 -8.77
CA PHE A 479 14.15 -21.05 -8.48
C PHE A 479 12.95 -21.41 -7.63
N VAL A 480 12.91 -20.86 -6.41
CA VAL A 480 11.87 -21.08 -5.42
C VAL A 480 11.16 -19.76 -5.19
N VAL A 481 9.84 -19.79 -5.31
CA VAL A 481 8.96 -18.64 -5.07
C VAL A 481 7.95 -19.03 -4.02
N ASN A 482 7.89 -18.28 -2.92
CA ASN A 482 6.95 -18.55 -1.82
C ASN A 482 7.03 -20.00 -1.32
N GLY A 483 8.24 -20.57 -1.25
CA GLY A 483 8.48 -21.96 -0.86
C GLY A 483 8.12 -23.02 -1.91
N VAL A 484 7.64 -22.62 -3.08
CA VAL A 484 7.32 -23.52 -4.19
C VAL A 484 8.43 -23.48 -5.22
N LEU A 485 8.95 -24.64 -5.62
CA LEU A 485 9.85 -24.74 -6.77
C LEU A 485 9.09 -24.33 -8.04
N VAL A 486 9.51 -23.23 -8.65
CA VAL A 486 8.92 -22.68 -9.87
C VAL A 486 9.80 -22.86 -11.08
N GLY A 487 11.10 -23.11 -10.91
CA GLY A 487 11.94 -23.45 -12.05
C GLY A 487 13.33 -23.97 -11.69
N TYR A 488 14.06 -24.35 -12.72
CA TYR A 488 15.36 -25.01 -12.62
C TYR A 488 16.29 -24.51 -13.73
N ALA A 489 17.59 -24.48 -13.46
CA ALA A 489 18.66 -24.30 -14.43
C ALA A 489 19.84 -25.20 -14.08
N SER A 490 20.46 -25.82 -15.08
CA SER A 490 21.77 -26.49 -14.91
C SER A 490 22.83 -25.65 -15.61
N VAL A 491 23.98 -25.46 -14.96
CA VAL A 491 25.11 -24.75 -15.56
C VAL A 491 26.41 -25.51 -15.39
N VAL A 492 27.23 -25.48 -16.44
CA VAL A 492 28.57 -26.06 -16.46
C VAL A 492 29.63 -24.99 -16.27
N THR A 493 30.79 -25.40 -15.74
CA THR A 493 31.97 -24.53 -15.66
C THR A 493 32.40 -24.10 -17.06
N LYS A 494 32.91 -22.87 -17.18
CA LYS A 494 33.30 -22.27 -18.48
C LYS A 494 34.34 -23.08 -19.26
N ASP A 495 35.18 -23.86 -18.57
CA ASP A 495 36.23 -24.71 -19.14
C ASP A 495 35.85 -26.20 -19.20
N ASN A 496 34.61 -26.54 -18.83
CA ASN A 496 34.08 -27.91 -18.77
C ASN A 496 34.91 -28.84 -17.88
N GLN A 497 35.67 -28.29 -16.93
CA GLN A 497 36.45 -29.03 -15.94
C GLN A 497 35.68 -29.07 -14.61
N ALA A 498 35.89 -30.13 -13.83
CA ALA A 498 35.28 -30.28 -12.50
C ALA A 498 35.94 -29.34 -11.47
N HIS A 499 35.81 -28.03 -11.65
CA HIS A 499 36.21 -27.05 -10.66
C HIS A 499 35.17 -27.03 -9.53
N GLY A 500 35.66 -27.20 -8.30
CA GLY A 500 34.89 -27.55 -7.13
C GLY A 500 33.74 -26.60 -6.82
N VAL A 501 32.52 -27.03 -7.12
CA VAL A 501 31.40 -26.80 -6.23
C VAL A 501 31.69 -27.66 -5.00
N THR A 502 32.23 -27.07 -3.94
CA THR A 502 32.35 -27.75 -2.65
C THR A 502 30.95 -27.86 -2.05
N ASP A 503 30.63 -29.02 -1.47
CA ASP A 503 29.33 -29.25 -0.84
C ASP A 503 29.14 -28.21 0.29
N GLY A 504 28.00 -27.51 0.30
CA GLY A 504 27.66 -26.56 1.36
C GLY A 504 28.21 -25.13 1.23
N THR A 505 28.82 -24.74 0.10
CA THR A 505 29.37 -23.37 -0.09
C THR A 505 28.37 -22.31 -0.55
N LEU A 506 27.25 -22.74 -1.14
CA LEU A 506 26.11 -21.91 -1.54
C LEU A 506 24.84 -22.65 -1.12
N THR A 507 24.06 -22.08 -0.21
CA THR A 507 22.81 -22.68 0.27
C THR A 507 21.57 -21.97 -0.26
N ARG A 508 21.64 -20.64 -0.45
CA ARG A 508 20.52 -19.85 -0.97
C ARG A 508 20.99 -18.47 -1.48
N GLY A 509 20.32 -17.96 -2.51
CA GLY A 509 20.47 -16.58 -3.01
C GLY A 509 19.13 -15.98 -3.37
N GLN A 510 19.14 -14.74 -3.84
CA GLN A 510 17.99 -14.03 -4.40
C GLN A 510 18.12 -13.96 -5.93
N CYS A 511 16.99 -13.98 -6.62
CA CYS A 511 16.91 -13.75 -8.06
C CYS A 511 15.86 -12.66 -8.34
N ILE A 512 16.15 -11.71 -9.24
CA ILE A 512 15.23 -10.64 -9.62
C ILE A 512 15.02 -10.71 -11.12
N TRP A 513 13.77 -10.87 -11.56
CA TRP A 513 13.43 -10.93 -12.97
C TRP A 513 12.95 -9.59 -13.50
N LYS A 514 13.44 -9.21 -14.69
CA LYS A 514 13.05 -8.02 -15.46
C LYS A 514 12.92 -8.37 -16.93
N PHE A 515 12.33 -7.48 -17.72
CA PHE A 515 12.33 -7.61 -19.18
C PHE A 515 13.59 -6.95 -19.78
N ASP A 516 14.10 -7.53 -20.86
CA ASP A 516 15.15 -6.95 -21.70
C ASP A 516 14.60 -5.71 -22.40
N GLU A 517 15.14 -4.54 -22.04
CA GLU A 517 14.75 -3.22 -22.53
C GLU A 517 14.92 -3.05 -24.06
N THR A 518 15.57 -4.00 -24.74
CA THR A 518 15.82 -3.98 -26.19
C THR A 518 14.82 -4.78 -27.02
N SER A 519 13.92 -5.53 -26.39
CA SER A 519 12.97 -6.41 -27.08
C SER A 519 11.78 -5.66 -27.70
N ASP A 520 11.42 -6.02 -28.93
CA ASP A 520 10.34 -5.39 -29.70
C ASP A 520 8.98 -5.60 -28.99
N VAL A 521 8.34 -4.49 -28.62
CA VAL A 521 7.17 -4.43 -27.71
C VAL A 521 5.98 -5.23 -28.23
N LEU A 522 5.88 -5.42 -29.55
CA LEU A 522 4.82 -6.19 -30.20
C LEU A 522 5.01 -7.71 -30.05
N ALA A 523 6.25 -8.20 -30.00
CA ALA A 523 6.53 -9.63 -29.81
C ALA A 523 6.22 -10.09 -28.38
N ILE A 524 6.35 -9.19 -27.40
CA ILE A 524 5.98 -9.43 -25.99
C ILE A 524 4.45 -9.54 -25.85
N GLN A 525 3.68 -8.74 -26.62
CA GLN A 525 2.22 -8.83 -26.66
C GLN A 525 1.74 -10.16 -27.25
N ASP A 526 2.38 -10.64 -28.32
CA ASP A 526 2.03 -11.92 -28.95
C ASP A 526 2.35 -13.13 -28.04
N ALA A 527 3.49 -13.10 -27.33
CA ALA A 527 3.85 -14.17 -26.40
C ALA A 527 2.87 -14.26 -25.20
N MET A 528 2.39 -13.12 -24.70
CA MET A 528 1.43 -13.07 -23.60
C MET A 528 -0.01 -13.38 -24.03
N ALA A 529 -0.39 -13.08 -25.29
CA ALA A 529 -1.71 -13.38 -25.84
C ALA A 529 -1.91 -14.89 -26.10
N VAL A 530 -0.84 -15.60 -26.50
CA VAL A 530 -0.88 -17.05 -26.74
C VAL A 530 -1.15 -17.85 -25.47
N ASP A 531 -0.72 -17.38 -24.30
CA ASP A 531 -1.03 -18.02 -23.01
C ASP A 531 -2.46 -17.70 -22.51
N ALA A 532 -2.99 -16.52 -22.84
CA ALA A 532 -4.38 -16.16 -22.51
C ALA A 532 -5.41 -16.95 -23.33
N GLU A 533 -5.14 -17.25 -24.61
CA GLU A 533 -6.01 -18.10 -25.44
C GLU A 533 -6.02 -19.57 -24.99
N ARG A 534 -4.90 -20.08 -24.47
CA ARG A 534 -4.80 -21.45 -23.93
C ARG A 534 -5.61 -21.65 -22.64
N LEU A 535 -5.74 -20.62 -21.81
CA LEU A 535 -6.56 -20.65 -20.59
C LEU A 535 -8.07 -20.62 -20.86
N LEU A 536 -8.48 -20.02 -21.98
CA LEU A 536 -9.89 -19.95 -22.40
C LEU A 536 -10.41 -21.25 -23.04
N THR A 537 -9.54 -22.23 -23.35
CA THR A 537 -9.94 -23.50 -23.97
C THR A 537 -10.13 -24.66 -22.98
N ILE A 538 -10.00 -24.43 -21.67
CA ILE A 538 -10.20 -25.45 -20.60
C ILE A 538 -11.37 -25.07 -19.66
N THR A 539 -12.39 -24.36 -20.17
CA THR A 539 -13.69 -24.20 -19.47
C THR A 539 -14.85 -24.54 -20.38
#